data_AF-A0A9W6NJE0-F1
#
_entry.id   AF-A0A9W6NJE0-F1
#
_cell.length_a   1.000
_cell.length_b   1.000
_cell.length_c   1.000
_cell.angle_alpha   90.00
_cell.angle_beta   90.00
_cell.angle_gamma   90.00
#
_symmetry.space_group_name_H-M   'P 1'
#
loop_
_entity.id
_entity.type
_entity.pdbx_description
1 polymer ?
#
loop_
_entity_poly.entity_id
_entity_poly.type
_entity_poly.pdbx_seq_one_letter_code
_entity_poly.pdbx_strand_id
1 'polypeptide(L)'
;MEALDTFSRTFLPATALAKLPGGTVTRHVQVLRRCAGDRDAVAVVARCTTARGRRNVLMLTRNRLVVTSESAVLRRVSLHLNADLHQLADVTWTPEPGRAGIQLGVTAIDGVRENFWIRLGSEAEMWRLDEALKQAFRTPLGTIEPARAATSKPAAVRTTVAVSARPELRLA
;
A
#
# COMPACT_ATOMS: atom_id res chain seq x y z
N MET A 1 -20.53 15.34 -19.25
CA MET A 1 -19.66 15.63 -18.09
C MET A 1 -19.06 14.29 -17.68
N GLU A 2 -17.91 13.92 -18.27
CA GLU A 2 -17.28 12.62 -18.04
C GLU A 2 -17.02 12.45 -16.53
N ALA A 3 -17.69 11.48 -15.91
CA ALA A 3 -17.49 11.18 -14.52
C ALA A 3 -16.02 10.82 -14.33
N LEU A 4 -15.31 11.58 -13.50
CA LEU A 4 -13.91 11.36 -13.20
C LEU A 4 -13.71 9.90 -12.76
N ASP A 5 -12.90 9.20 -13.55
CA ASP A 5 -12.64 7.78 -13.44
C ASP A 5 -12.14 7.36 -12.03
N THR A 6 -12.61 6.22 -11.50
CA THR A 6 -12.31 5.76 -10.12
C THR A 6 -10.80 5.63 -9.90
N PHE A 7 -10.08 5.18 -10.93
CA PHE A 7 -8.63 5.15 -10.93
C PHE A 7 -8.05 6.54 -10.67
N SER A 8 -8.46 7.56 -11.41
CA SER A 8 -7.90 8.91 -11.29
C SER A 8 -8.14 9.52 -9.91
N ARG A 9 -9.29 9.23 -9.30
CA ARG A 9 -9.67 9.69 -7.95
C ARG A 9 -8.81 9.09 -6.84
N THR A 10 -8.28 7.89 -7.05
CA THR A 10 -7.54 7.13 -6.03
C THR A 10 -6.03 7.10 -6.29
N PHE A 11 -5.63 7.16 -7.56
CA PHE A 11 -4.23 7.11 -7.97
C PHE A 11 -3.45 8.37 -7.56
N LEU A 12 -3.98 9.56 -7.82
CA LEU A 12 -3.31 10.82 -7.45
C LEU A 12 -3.03 10.93 -5.94
N PRO A 13 -4.01 10.73 -5.03
CA PRO A 13 -3.72 10.77 -3.60
C PRO A 13 -2.76 9.65 -3.18
N ALA A 14 -2.85 8.45 -3.77
CA ALA A 14 -1.91 7.36 -3.49
C ALA A 14 -0.46 7.72 -3.91
N THR A 15 -0.28 8.37 -5.05
CA THR A 15 1.05 8.81 -5.52
C THR A 15 1.64 9.95 -4.68
N ALA A 16 0.78 10.84 -4.16
CA ALA A 16 1.18 11.90 -3.25
C ALA A 16 1.67 11.33 -1.91
N LEU A 17 0.95 10.34 -1.35
CA LEU A 17 1.38 9.60 -0.16
C LEU A 17 2.70 8.86 -0.40
N ALA A 18 2.88 8.30 -1.59
CA ALA A 18 4.11 7.62 -1.99
C ALA A 18 5.31 8.55 -2.23
N LYS A 19 5.10 9.88 -2.17
CA LYS A 19 6.10 10.92 -2.52
C LYS A 19 6.78 10.62 -3.86
N LEU A 20 6.00 10.15 -4.82
CA LEU A 20 6.51 9.86 -6.16
C LEU A 20 6.86 11.19 -6.86
N PRO A 21 8.04 11.31 -7.49
CA PRO A 21 8.35 12.49 -8.30
C PRO A 21 7.33 12.62 -9.42
N GLY A 22 6.82 13.83 -9.67
CA GLY A 22 5.78 14.07 -10.70
C GLY A 22 6.14 13.49 -12.07
N GLY A 23 7.40 13.63 -12.50
CA GLY A 23 7.86 13.01 -13.75
C GLY A 23 7.79 11.47 -13.78
N THR A 24 7.92 10.81 -12.62
CA THR A 24 7.71 9.36 -12.51
C THR A 24 6.23 9.03 -12.62
N VAL A 25 5.36 9.80 -11.95
CA VAL A 25 3.91 9.61 -12.04
C VAL A 25 3.45 9.72 -13.49
N THR A 26 3.84 10.78 -14.21
CA THR A 26 3.45 11.00 -15.61
C THR A 26 3.93 9.88 -16.55
N ARG A 27 5.12 9.33 -16.32
CA ARG A 27 5.65 8.23 -17.16
C ARG A 27 4.92 6.91 -16.92
N HIS A 28 4.58 6.62 -15.66
CA HIS A 28 4.01 5.33 -15.29
C HIS A 28 2.47 5.30 -15.37
N VAL A 29 1.79 6.44 -15.24
CA VAL A 29 0.31 6.49 -15.13
C VAL A 29 -0.41 5.85 -16.31
N GLN A 30 0.10 6.00 -17.54
CA GLN A 30 -0.55 5.44 -18.73
C GLN A 30 -0.50 3.91 -18.75
N VAL A 31 0.63 3.32 -18.34
CA VAL A 31 0.77 1.86 -18.27
C VAL A 31 -0.04 1.31 -17.09
N LEU A 32 0.05 1.96 -15.93
CA LEU A 32 -0.68 1.56 -14.73
C LEU A 32 -2.20 1.63 -14.95
N ARG A 33 -2.70 2.70 -15.56
CA ARG A 33 -4.13 2.85 -15.88
C ARG A 33 -4.62 1.77 -16.83
N ARG A 34 -3.84 1.43 -17.87
CA ARG A 34 -4.17 0.33 -18.79
C ARG A 34 -4.25 -1.03 -18.09
N CYS A 35 -3.45 -1.26 -17.04
CA CYS A 35 -3.46 -2.52 -16.29
C CYS A 35 -4.55 -2.58 -15.22
N ALA A 36 -4.87 -1.48 -14.53
CA ALA A 36 -5.93 -1.43 -13.53
C ALA A 36 -7.34 -1.47 -14.15
N GLY A 37 -7.48 -0.85 -15.33
CA GLY A 37 -8.80 -0.53 -15.89
C GLY A 37 -9.45 0.66 -15.17
N ASP A 38 -10.50 1.19 -15.77
CA ASP A 38 -11.16 2.44 -15.35
C ASP A 38 -11.89 2.30 -13.98
N ARG A 39 -12.41 1.11 -13.68
CA ARG A 39 -13.26 0.91 -12.48
C ARG A 39 -12.51 0.50 -11.21
N ASP A 40 -11.22 0.17 -11.29
CA ASP A 40 -10.49 -0.35 -10.13
C ASP A 40 -9.90 0.77 -9.27
N ALA A 41 -10.08 0.66 -7.95
CA ALA A 41 -9.60 1.64 -7.00
C ALA A 41 -8.15 1.32 -6.63
N VAL A 42 -7.28 2.33 -6.73
CA VAL A 42 -5.89 2.21 -6.32
C VAL A 42 -5.81 2.30 -4.80
N ALA A 43 -5.40 1.20 -4.16
CA ALA A 43 -5.24 1.14 -2.72
C ALA A 43 -3.89 1.73 -2.31
N VAL A 44 -2.81 1.33 -2.99
CA VAL A 44 -1.45 1.81 -2.69
C VAL A 44 -0.63 1.98 -3.96
N VAL A 45 0.21 3.00 -3.98
CA VAL A 45 1.32 3.14 -4.92
C VAL A 45 2.59 3.29 -4.11
N ALA A 46 3.68 2.65 -4.52
CA ALA A 46 4.96 2.79 -3.84
C ALA A 46 6.15 2.61 -4.79
N ARG A 47 7.29 3.19 -4.40
CA ARG A 47 8.57 2.92 -5.06
C ARG A 47 9.09 1.59 -4.55
N CYS A 48 9.52 0.74 -5.47
CA CYS A 48 10.17 -0.50 -5.12
C CYS A 48 11.43 -0.75 -5.96
N THR A 49 12.26 -1.64 -5.45
CA THR A 49 13.45 -2.16 -6.13
C THR A 49 13.36 -3.67 -6.19
N THR A 50 13.81 -4.24 -7.30
CA THR A 50 14.00 -5.69 -7.45
C THR A 50 15.45 -6.05 -7.17
N ALA A 51 15.74 -7.35 -7.05
CA ALA A 51 17.12 -7.86 -7.01
C ALA A 51 18.01 -7.33 -8.16
N ARG A 52 17.42 -7.00 -9.32
CA ARG A 52 18.10 -6.43 -10.48
C ARG A 52 18.39 -4.92 -10.38
N GLY A 53 18.09 -4.29 -9.23
CA GLY A 53 18.38 -2.86 -8.98
C GLY A 53 17.56 -1.88 -9.81
N ARG A 54 16.54 -2.35 -10.54
CA ARG A 54 15.68 -1.49 -11.37
C ARG A 54 14.80 -0.58 -10.50
N ARG A 55 14.60 0.65 -10.97
CA ARG A 55 13.64 1.59 -10.38
C ARG A 55 12.25 1.16 -10.81
N ASN A 56 11.47 0.69 -9.85
CA ASN A 56 10.15 0.17 -10.09
C ASN A 56 9.08 0.99 -9.35
N VAL A 57 7.90 1.04 -9.94
CA VAL A 57 6.69 1.55 -9.29
C VAL A 57 5.72 0.37 -9.16
N LEU A 58 5.33 0.11 -7.92
CA LEU A 58 4.31 -0.86 -7.58
C LEU A 58 2.99 -0.14 -7.37
N MET A 59 1.93 -0.73 -7.90
CA MET A 59 0.55 -0.34 -7.69
C MET A 59 -0.25 -1.56 -7.26
N LEU A 60 -0.93 -1.42 -6.13
CA LEU A 60 -1.88 -2.39 -5.62
C LEU A 60 -3.29 -1.82 -5.78
N THR A 61 -4.15 -2.57 -6.45
CA THR A 61 -5.58 -2.26 -6.56
C THR A 61 -6.40 -3.28 -5.78
N ARG A 62 -7.73 -3.28 -5.93
CA ARG A 62 -8.58 -4.29 -5.30
C ARG A 62 -8.26 -5.69 -5.77
N ASN A 63 -7.98 -5.85 -7.06
CA ASN A 63 -7.90 -7.15 -7.70
C ASN A 63 -6.54 -7.44 -8.34
N ARG A 64 -5.65 -6.45 -8.47
CA ARG A 64 -4.41 -6.58 -9.23
C ARG A 64 -3.19 -6.06 -8.46
N LEU A 65 -2.08 -6.73 -8.70
CA LEU A 65 -0.74 -6.26 -8.40
C LEU A 65 -0.03 -5.94 -9.70
N VAL A 66 0.32 -4.66 -9.88
CA VAL A 66 1.02 -4.18 -11.07
C VAL A 66 2.36 -3.59 -10.66
N VAL A 67 3.44 -4.08 -11.25
CA VAL A 67 4.78 -3.51 -11.11
C VAL A 67 5.28 -3.07 -12.46
N THR A 68 5.74 -1.83 -12.54
CA THR A 68 6.32 -1.25 -13.75
C THR A 68 7.77 -0.88 -13.49
N SER A 69 8.64 -1.13 -14.46
CA SER A 69 10.06 -0.78 -14.41
C SER A 69 10.36 0.40 -15.31
N GLU A 70 11.19 1.32 -14.85
CA GLU A 70 11.78 2.37 -15.67
C GLU A 70 13.23 1.98 -16.03
N SER A 71 13.54 1.92 -17.33
CA SER A 71 14.93 1.78 -17.78
C SER A 71 15.72 3.04 -17.43
N ALA A 72 16.89 2.90 -16.78
CA ALA A 72 17.73 4.04 -16.40
C ALA A 72 18.21 4.88 -17.60
N VAL A 73 18.53 4.23 -18.73
CA VAL A 73 19.09 4.89 -19.92
C VAL A 73 17.99 5.51 -20.77
N LEU A 74 17.04 4.69 -21.24
CA LEU A 74 15.99 5.14 -22.17
C LEU A 74 14.78 5.79 -21.49
N ARG A 75 14.70 5.79 -20.14
CA ARG A 75 13.51 6.19 -19.35
C ARG A 75 12.20 5.55 -19.83
N ARG A 76 12.31 4.41 -20.54
CA ARG A 76 11.17 3.66 -21.07
C ARG A 76 10.55 2.87 -19.94
N VAL A 77 9.24 3.04 -19.77
CA VAL A 77 8.44 2.26 -18.83
C VAL A 77 8.09 0.93 -19.48
N SER A 78 8.32 -0.16 -18.76
CA SER A 78 7.95 -1.52 -19.16
C SER A 78 7.15 -2.17 -18.04
N LEU A 79 6.26 -3.09 -18.41
CA LEU A 79 5.52 -3.89 -17.46
C LEU A 79 6.44 -4.98 -16.92
N HIS A 80 6.62 -5.03 -15.60
CA HIS A 80 7.45 -6.04 -14.93
C HIS A 80 6.59 -7.15 -14.32
N LEU A 81 5.48 -6.78 -13.71
CA LEU A 81 4.48 -7.70 -13.18
C LEU A 81 3.08 -7.14 -13.46
N ASN A 82 2.18 -7.99 -13.92
CA ASN A 82 0.74 -7.71 -13.98
C ASN A 82 0.02 -9.01 -13.69
N ALA A 83 -0.41 -9.18 -12.46
CA ALA A 83 -1.10 -10.36 -12.02
C ALA A 83 -2.36 -9.95 -11.26
N ASP A 84 -3.43 -10.73 -11.47
CA ASP A 84 -4.56 -10.66 -10.56
C ASP A 84 -4.13 -11.27 -9.21
N LEU A 85 -4.60 -10.69 -8.10
CA LEU A 85 -4.19 -11.12 -6.75
C LEU A 85 -4.52 -12.59 -6.47
N HIS A 86 -5.57 -13.11 -7.08
CA HIS A 86 -5.97 -14.52 -6.97
C HIS A 86 -5.06 -15.49 -7.76
N GLN A 87 -4.27 -14.98 -8.70
CA GLN A 87 -3.31 -15.76 -9.48
C GLN A 87 -1.91 -15.75 -8.85
N LEU A 88 -1.68 -14.91 -7.83
CA LEU A 88 -0.42 -14.90 -7.10
C LEU A 88 -0.39 -16.07 -6.13
N ALA A 89 0.69 -16.84 -6.19
CA ALA A 89 0.99 -17.89 -5.23
C ALA A 89 2.08 -17.44 -4.26
N ASP A 90 2.15 -18.08 -3.10
CA ASP A 90 3.26 -17.94 -2.14
C ASP A 90 3.61 -16.47 -1.82
N VAL A 91 2.56 -15.70 -1.54
CA VAL A 91 2.66 -14.28 -1.21
C VAL A 91 3.11 -14.12 0.23
N THR A 92 4.27 -13.51 0.41
CA THR A 92 4.86 -13.23 1.72
C THR A 92 5.25 -11.77 1.81
N TRP A 93 5.03 -11.13 2.95
CA TRP A 93 5.60 -9.81 3.19
C TRP A 93 6.12 -9.67 4.62
N THR A 94 7.23 -8.94 4.75
CA THR A 94 7.87 -8.68 6.03
C THR A 94 8.07 -7.17 6.18
N PRO A 95 7.39 -6.52 7.15
CA PRO A 95 7.67 -5.14 7.49
C PRO A 95 9.00 -5.02 8.23
N GLU A 96 9.76 -3.98 7.88
CA GLU A 96 11.11 -3.72 8.39
C GLU A 96 11.15 -2.28 8.95
N PRO A 97 10.73 -2.07 10.22
CA PRO A 97 10.62 -0.75 10.83
C PRO A 97 11.95 0.03 10.77
N GLY A 98 13.06 -0.66 11.03
CA GLY A 98 14.41 -0.06 11.01
C GLY A 98 14.86 0.48 9.65
N ARG A 99 14.18 0.09 8.56
CA ARG A 99 14.47 0.57 7.19
C ARG A 99 13.31 1.32 6.56
N ALA A 100 12.21 1.54 7.31
CA ALA A 100 10.96 2.11 6.84
C ALA A 100 10.50 1.49 5.50
N GLY A 101 10.42 0.17 5.45
CA GLY A 101 10.11 -0.56 4.22
C GLY A 101 9.46 -1.91 4.44
N ILE A 102 9.01 -2.52 3.35
CA ILE A 102 8.43 -3.87 3.33
C ILE A 102 9.17 -4.69 2.28
N GLN A 103 9.62 -5.87 2.67
CA GLN A 103 10.04 -6.90 1.72
C GLN A 103 8.81 -7.69 1.29
N LEU A 104 8.50 -7.66 0.00
CA LEU A 104 7.38 -8.39 -0.60
C LEU A 104 7.91 -9.47 -1.53
N GLY A 105 7.58 -10.73 -1.25
CA GLY A 105 7.82 -11.86 -2.12
C GLY A 105 6.50 -12.35 -2.71
N VAL A 106 6.45 -12.53 -4.02
CA VAL A 106 5.27 -13.08 -4.72
C VAL A 106 5.72 -14.05 -5.80
N THR A 107 4.98 -15.14 -5.97
CA THR A 107 5.20 -16.07 -7.09
C THR A 107 4.12 -15.84 -8.13
N ALA A 108 4.54 -15.44 -9.34
CA ALA A 108 3.63 -15.22 -10.45
C ALA A 108 3.21 -16.56 -11.09
N ILE A 109 2.25 -16.52 -12.02
CA ILE A 109 1.69 -17.71 -12.67
C ILE A 109 2.72 -18.50 -13.49
N ASP A 110 3.81 -17.86 -13.91
CA ASP A 110 4.96 -18.50 -14.57
C ASP A 110 5.83 -19.34 -13.61
N GLY A 111 5.51 -19.33 -12.31
CA GLY A 111 6.26 -20.02 -11.27
C GLY A 111 7.51 -19.28 -10.81
N VAL A 112 7.76 -18.06 -11.31
CA VAL A 112 8.94 -17.27 -10.93
C VAL A 112 8.63 -16.48 -9.66
N ARG A 113 9.47 -16.69 -8.63
CA ARG A 113 9.39 -15.91 -7.39
C ARG A 113 10.09 -14.56 -7.56
N GLU A 114 9.30 -13.51 -7.50
CA GLU A 114 9.75 -12.12 -7.54
C GLU A 114 9.85 -11.55 -6.13
N ASN A 115 10.96 -10.86 -5.85
CA ASN A 115 11.20 -10.20 -4.57
C ASN A 115 11.34 -8.69 -4.78
N PHE A 116 10.49 -7.94 -4.12
CA PHE A 116 10.43 -6.49 -4.17
C PHE A 116 10.76 -5.92 -2.80
N TRP A 117 11.65 -4.93 -2.78
CA TRP A 117 11.86 -4.09 -1.62
C TRP A 117 11.09 -2.78 -1.81
N ILE A 118 10.07 -2.56 -0.99
CA ILE A 118 9.23 -1.36 -1.03
C ILE A 118 9.77 -0.37 -0.02
N ARG A 119 10.22 0.80 -0.48
CA ARG A 119 10.75 1.85 0.39
C ARG A 119 9.68 2.89 0.65
N LEU A 120 9.39 3.15 1.92
CA LEU A 120 8.38 4.09 2.36
C LEU A 120 9.03 5.26 3.10
N GLY A 121 8.31 6.38 3.20
CA GLY A 121 8.83 7.61 3.80
C GLY A 121 8.70 7.65 5.32
N SER A 122 7.89 6.78 5.91
CA SER A 122 7.62 6.72 7.35
C SER A 122 7.14 5.35 7.80
N GLU A 123 7.30 5.05 9.09
CA GLU A 123 6.77 3.82 9.69
C GLU A 123 5.23 3.75 9.64
N ALA A 124 4.55 4.90 9.74
CA ALA A 124 3.10 4.97 9.60
C ALA A 124 2.60 4.61 8.17
N GLU A 125 3.39 4.88 7.14
CA GLU A 125 3.11 4.42 5.77
C GLU A 125 3.36 2.91 5.63
N MET A 126 4.40 2.39 6.30
CA MET A 126 4.70 0.97 6.35
C MET A 126 3.54 0.17 6.95
N TRP A 127 3.06 0.57 8.13
CA TRP A 127 1.92 -0.10 8.75
C TRP A 127 0.63 0.03 7.93
N ARG A 128 0.41 1.17 7.24
CA ARG A 128 -0.73 1.30 6.32
C ARG A 128 -0.63 0.36 5.12
N LEU A 129 0.55 0.18 4.54
CA LEU A 129 0.74 -0.77 3.45
C LEU A 129 0.61 -2.22 3.95
N ASP A 130 1.12 -2.54 5.13
CA ASP A 130 0.95 -3.85 5.76
C ASP A 130 -0.54 -4.19 5.95
N GLU A 131 -1.34 -3.26 6.46
CA GLU A 131 -2.79 -3.43 6.57
C GLU A 131 -3.48 -3.54 5.20
N ALA A 132 -3.07 -2.76 4.20
CA ALA A 132 -3.61 -2.87 2.85
C ALA A 132 -3.29 -4.24 2.22
N LEU A 133 -2.09 -4.78 2.44
CA LEU A 133 -1.70 -6.12 1.99
C LEU A 133 -2.52 -7.19 2.72
N LYS A 134 -2.68 -7.07 4.05
CA LYS A 134 -3.57 -7.95 4.82
C LYS A 134 -4.99 -7.91 4.27
N GLN A 135 -5.55 -6.73 3.98
CA GLN A 135 -6.90 -6.62 3.42
C GLN A 135 -6.99 -7.22 2.02
N ALA A 136 -5.99 -6.97 1.17
CA ALA A 136 -5.96 -7.47 -0.21
C ALA A 136 -5.84 -8.99 -0.30
N PHE A 137 -5.06 -9.62 0.61
CA PHE A 137 -4.77 -11.06 0.57
C PHE A 137 -5.55 -11.90 1.59
N ARG A 138 -6.11 -11.32 2.68
CA ARG A 138 -6.96 -12.05 3.65
C ARG A 138 -8.44 -12.02 3.32
N THR A 139 -8.90 -11.07 2.52
CA THR A 139 -10.32 -10.96 2.17
C THR A 139 -10.61 -11.89 0.99
N PRO A 140 -11.50 -12.90 1.11
CA PRO A 140 -12.08 -13.54 -0.06
C PRO A 140 -12.77 -12.43 -0.87
N LEU A 141 -12.34 -12.22 -2.13
CA LEU A 141 -12.77 -11.15 -3.05
C LEU A 141 -14.06 -10.43 -2.60
N GLY A 142 -13.95 -9.19 -2.10
CA GLY A 142 -15.15 -8.45 -1.71
C GLY A 142 -14.95 -7.00 -1.28
N THR A 143 -14.08 -6.73 -0.33
CA THR A 143 -14.06 -5.40 0.31
C THR A 143 -12.64 -4.99 0.70
N ILE A 144 -11.90 -4.38 -0.23
CA ILE A 144 -10.87 -3.43 0.18
C ILE A 144 -11.58 -2.10 0.42
N GLU A 145 -11.65 -1.68 1.69
CA GLU A 145 -12.04 -0.32 2.03
C GLU A 145 -10.94 0.62 1.52
N PRO A 146 -11.25 1.57 0.61
CA PRO A 146 -10.27 2.57 0.22
C PRO A 146 -9.87 3.35 1.47
N ALA A 147 -8.56 3.43 1.72
CA ALA A 147 -7.94 4.05 2.89
C ALA A 147 -8.70 5.33 3.29
N ARG A 148 -9.60 5.17 4.27
CA ARG A 148 -10.41 6.26 4.78
C ARG A 148 -9.43 7.26 5.37
N ALA A 149 -9.40 8.45 4.81
CA ALA A 149 -8.63 9.57 5.32
C ALA A 149 -8.80 9.59 6.84
N ALA A 150 -7.69 9.44 7.56
CA ALA A 150 -7.67 9.48 9.01
C ALA A 150 -8.11 10.87 9.45
N THR A 151 -9.42 11.05 9.59
CA THR A 151 -9.96 12.10 10.44
C THR A 151 -9.67 11.62 11.85
N SER A 152 -8.54 12.07 12.39
CA SER A 152 -8.24 12.00 13.80
C SER A 152 -9.35 12.74 14.56
N LYS A 153 -10.34 11.99 15.03
CA LYS A 153 -11.21 12.38 16.12
C LYS A 153 -10.63 11.73 17.38
N PRO A 154 -10.19 12.47 18.40
CA PRO A 154 -9.73 11.84 19.63
C PRO A 154 -10.94 11.14 20.24
N ALA A 155 -10.90 9.81 20.26
CA ALA A 155 -11.88 9.00 20.95
C ALA A 155 -11.68 9.22 22.45
N ALA A 156 -12.72 9.79 23.06
CA ALA A 156 -12.83 10.06 24.47
C ALA A 156 -12.53 8.80 25.29
N VAL A 157 -11.58 8.91 26.21
CA VAL A 157 -11.42 7.96 27.32
C VAL A 157 -12.52 8.26 28.34
N ARG A 158 -13.47 7.34 28.41
CA ARG A 158 -14.44 7.12 29.50
C ARG A 158 -14.52 5.60 29.60
N THR A 159 -14.50 4.90 30.73
CA THR A 159 -14.64 5.17 32.17
C THR A 159 -14.19 3.82 32.80
N THR A 160 -13.76 3.71 34.06
CA THR A 160 -14.64 3.25 35.15
C THR A 160 -13.95 3.39 36.51
N VAL A 161 -14.74 3.97 37.41
CA VAL A 161 -14.58 4.13 38.85
C VAL A 161 -14.48 2.77 39.55
N ALA A 162 -13.59 2.67 40.54
CA ALA A 162 -13.76 1.74 41.65
C ALA A 162 -13.67 2.54 42.96
N VAL A 163 -14.71 2.38 43.78
CA VAL A 163 -14.99 3.03 45.06
C VAL A 163 -14.41 2.20 46.22
N SER A 164 -14.20 2.90 47.34
CA SER A 164 -14.05 2.41 48.73
C SER A 164 -12.63 2.05 49.19
N ALA A 165 -12.14 2.42 50.38
CA ALA A 165 -12.79 2.97 51.57
C ALA A 165 -11.77 3.76 52.43
N ARG A 166 -12.27 4.78 53.15
CA ARG A 166 -11.60 5.36 54.34
C ARG A 166 -11.62 4.34 55.49
N PRO A 167 -10.69 4.42 56.45
CA PRO A 167 -11.05 5.12 57.70
C PRO A 167 -9.93 6.02 58.23
N GLU A 168 -10.31 6.78 59.26
CA GLU A 168 -9.66 7.95 59.80
C GLU A 168 -8.70 7.69 60.98
N LEU A 169 -8.14 8.79 61.50
CA LEU A 169 -7.52 9.02 62.83
C LEU A 169 -6.09 8.46 63.00
N ARG A 170 -5.11 9.15 63.65
CA ARG A 170 -5.13 10.32 64.54
C ARG A 170 -3.69 10.88 64.66
N LEU A 171 -3.59 12.17 64.99
CA LEU A 171 -2.38 12.80 65.54
C LEU A 171 -1.84 12.04 66.76
N ALA A 172 -0.51 12.02 66.89
CA ALA A 172 0.22 12.22 68.13
C ALA A 172 1.50 12.99 67.81
#